data_AF-A0A7C5GCE5-F1
#
_entry.id   AF-A0A7C5GCE5-F1
#
_cell.length_a   1.000
_cell.length_b   1.000
_cell.length_c   1.000
_cell.angle_alpha   90.00
_cell.angle_beta   90.00
_cell.angle_gamma   90.00
#
_symmetry.space_group_name_H-M   'P 1'
#
loop_
_entity.id
_entity.type
_entity.pdbx_description
1 polymer ?
#
loop_
_entity_poly.entity_id
_entity_poly.type
_entity_poly.pdbx_seq_one_letter_code
_entity_poly.pdbx_strand_id
1 'polypeptide(L)'
;MKKLLVFIAIVAIGLIAWLNMPKIAPYYKQLTKERVGLNLDLQPLSQKDAHFVGSKKCKECHNEEYHDWHKSQHSKMIQDIKSDPSVVVADFKSLPTDADFTLKDAVYTVGSKFKQRYMIPAKINGKDDFRLGNYQWNTQTGKWQHFKPYKYWYHDSYPHDNKQFPTSNTCDGCHFTGYMSTEKRV
;
A
#
# COMPACT_ATOMS: atom_id res chain seq x y z
N MET A 1 0.93 2.15 -58.66
CA MET A 1 0.79 0.92 -57.85
C MET A 1 1.88 0.76 -56.79
N LYS A 2 3.12 0.32 -57.09
CA LYS A 2 4.14 -0.05 -56.07
C LYS A 2 4.34 0.96 -54.91
N LYS A 3 4.45 2.27 -55.20
CA LYS A 3 4.56 3.32 -54.16
C LYS A 3 3.33 3.41 -53.22
N LEU A 4 2.13 3.17 -53.74
CA LEU A 4 0.88 3.19 -52.96
C LEU A 4 0.80 1.99 -52.01
N LEU A 5 1.20 0.80 -52.47
CA LEU A 5 1.27 -0.40 -51.64
C LEU A 5 2.27 -0.25 -50.48
N VAL A 6 3.44 0.36 -50.74
CA VAL A 6 4.42 0.70 -49.69
C VAL A 6 3.84 1.69 -48.68
N PHE A 7 3.13 2.73 -49.13
CA PHE A 7 2.46 3.69 -48.23
C PHE A 7 1.40 3.01 -47.34
N ILE A 8 0.54 2.18 -47.93
CA ILE A 8 -0.48 1.41 -47.20
C ILE A 8 0.18 0.47 -46.18
N ALA A 9 1.27 -0.21 -46.54
CA ALA A 9 2.01 -1.07 -45.61
C ALA A 9 2.61 -0.28 -44.43
N ILE A 10 3.19 0.90 -44.67
CA ILE A 10 3.71 1.77 -43.60
C ILE A 10 2.59 2.24 -42.67
N VAL A 11 1.43 2.65 -43.21
CA VAL A 11 0.26 3.04 -42.41
C VAL A 11 -0.28 1.86 -41.58
N ALA A 12 -0.36 0.66 -42.17
CA ALA A 12 -0.78 -0.55 -41.46
C ALA A 12 0.18 -0.93 -40.34
N ILE A 13 1.51 -0.88 -40.58
CA ILE A 13 2.54 -1.11 -39.55
C ILE A 13 2.44 -0.05 -38.44
N GLY A 14 2.23 1.22 -38.79
CA GLY A 14 2.02 2.30 -37.83
C GLY A 14 0.78 2.08 -36.94
N LEU A 15 -0.34 1.64 -37.52
CA LEU A 15 -1.56 1.29 -36.79
C LEU A 15 -1.35 0.07 -35.89
N ILE A 16 -0.71 -0.99 -36.39
CA ILE A 16 -0.39 -2.19 -35.60
C ILE A 16 0.54 -1.86 -34.43
N ALA A 17 1.54 -1.00 -34.65
CA ALA A 17 2.40 -0.48 -33.59
C ALA A 17 1.58 0.32 -32.57
N TRP A 18 0.78 1.31 -33.01
CA TRP A 18 -0.04 2.15 -32.13
C TRP A 18 -1.01 1.33 -31.26
N LEU A 19 -1.69 0.33 -31.84
CA LEU A 19 -2.64 -0.55 -31.14
C LEU A 19 -1.97 -1.51 -30.14
N ASN A 20 -0.65 -1.76 -30.27
CA ASN A 20 0.10 -2.63 -29.35
C ASN A 20 1.11 -1.87 -28.47
N MET A 21 1.35 -0.58 -28.71
CA MET A 21 2.15 0.29 -27.85
C MET A 21 1.73 0.24 -26.37
N PRO A 22 0.43 0.19 -25.99
CA PRO A 22 0.02 0.02 -24.59
C PRO A 22 0.45 -1.30 -23.95
N LYS A 23 0.79 -2.33 -24.74
CA LYS A 23 1.28 -3.64 -24.28
C LYS A 23 2.82 -3.74 -24.26
N ILE A 24 3.50 -2.86 -25.00
CA ILE A 24 4.95 -2.89 -25.25
C ILE A 24 5.66 -1.76 -24.48
N ALA A 25 4.98 -0.64 -24.24
CA ALA A 25 5.50 0.45 -23.42
C ALA A 25 5.73 -0.04 -21.98
N PRO A 26 6.89 0.25 -21.36
CA PRO A 26 7.21 -0.26 -20.03
C PRO A 26 6.24 0.29 -18.97
N TYR A 27 5.71 -0.61 -18.13
CA TYR A 27 4.76 -0.32 -17.05
C TYR A 27 5.22 0.80 -16.09
N TYR A 28 6.53 1.07 -16.02
CA TYR A 28 7.07 2.25 -15.32
C TYR A 28 6.46 3.59 -15.78
N LYS A 29 6.05 3.74 -17.05
CA LYS A 29 5.30 4.92 -17.54
C LYS A 29 3.85 4.98 -17.07
N GLN A 30 3.34 3.93 -16.42
CA GLN A 30 2.02 3.90 -15.80
C GLN A 30 2.06 4.40 -14.34
N LEU A 31 3.25 4.56 -13.75
CA LEU A 31 3.48 5.04 -12.38
C LEU A 31 3.80 6.56 -12.34
N THR A 32 3.15 7.36 -13.19
CA THR A 32 3.29 8.83 -13.13
C THR A 32 2.51 9.40 -11.95
N LYS A 33 2.89 10.61 -11.50
CA LYS A 33 2.17 11.36 -10.45
C LYS A 33 0.68 11.56 -10.75
N GLU A 34 0.26 11.53 -12.02
CA GLU A 34 -1.15 11.64 -12.43
C GLU A 34 -1.93 10.34 -12.29
N ARG A 35 -1.26 9.17 -12.27
CA ARG A 35 -1.87 7.84 -12.14
C ARG A 35 -1.66 7.20 -10.76
N VAL A 36 -0.65 7.67 -10.02
CA VAL A 36 -0.38 7.32 -8.61
C VAL A 36 -0.97 8.38 -7.66
N GLY A 37 -1.18 9.60 -8.15
CA GLY A 37 -1.95 10.64 -7.48
C GLY A 37 -3.43 10.62 -7.85
N LEU A 38 -4.20 11.42 -7.13
CA LEU A 38 -5.68 11.43 -7.08
C LEU A 38 -6.41 11.86 -8.38
N ASN A 39 -5.71 12.01 -9.51
CA ASN A 39 -6.26 12.65 -10.71
C ASN A 39 -7.08 11.70 -11.61
N LEU A 40 -6.89 10.38 -11.48
CA LEU A 40 -7.64 9.38 -12.24
C LEU A 40 -7.95 8.17 -11.37
N ASP A 41 -9.24 8.01 -11.07
CA ASP A 41 -9.74 6.80 -10.41
C ASP A 41 -9.84 5.65 -11.42
N LEU A 42 -9.14 4.55 -11.13
CA LEU A 42 -9.08 3.33 -11.94
C LEU A 42 -9.92 2.18 -11.34
N GLN A 43 -10.65 2.43 -10.25
CA GLN A 43 -11.42 1.41 -9.54
C GLN A 43 -12.68 1.01 -10.32
N PRO A 44 -12.87 -0.29 -10.64
CA PRO A 44 -14.12 -0.79 -11.21
C PRO A 44 -15.32 -0.53 -10.28
N LEU A 45 -16.49 -0.25 -10.85
CA LEU A 45 -17.73 -0.05 -10.08
C LEU A 45 -18.02 -1.23 -9.14
N SER A 46 -17.81 -2.46 -9.62
CA SER A 46 -17.95 -3.68 -8.82
C SER A 46 -16.99 -3.79 -7.62
N GLN A 47 -15.90 -3.02 -7.58
CA GLN A 47 -15.01 -2.90 -6.41
C GLN A 47 -15.46 -1.77 -5.47
N LYS A 48 -16.28 -0.81 -5.94
CA LYS A 48 -16.90 0.23 -5.08
C LYS A 48 -18.10 -0.35 -4.34
N ASP A 49 -18.95 -1.06 -5.06
CA ASP A 49 -20.20 -1.66 -4.55
C ASP A 49 -19.96 -2.99 -3.78
N ALA A 50 -18.70 -3.40 -3.59
CA ALA A 50 -18.33 -4.67 -2.97
C ALA A 50 -18.58 -4.70 -1.45
N HIS A 51 -19.24 -5.75 -0.97
CA HIS A 51 -19.46 -5.97 0.47
C HIS A 51 -18.41 -6.93 1.07
N PHE A 52 -17.94 -6.62 2.29
CA PHE A 52 -16.86 -7.36 2.97
C PHE A 52 -17.32 -7.89 4.34
N VAL A 53 -17.47 -9.21 4.45
CA VAL A 53 -17.99 -9.89 5.65
C VAL A 53 -16.92 -10.24 6.70
N GLY A 54 -15.64 -10.03 6.40
CA GLY A 54 -14.51 -10.36 7.25
C GLY A 54 -14.17 -11.86 7.34
N SER A 55 -12.89 -12.21 7.53
CA SER A 55 -12.42 -13.60 7.52
C SER A 55 -13.01 -14.47 8.63
N LYS A 56 -13.45 -13.86 9.74
CA LYS A 56 -14.17 -14.54 10.83
C LYS A 56 -15.47 -15.19 10.35
N LYS A 57 -16.16 -14.61 9.35
CA LYS A 57 -17.37 -15.20 8.76
C LYS A 57 -17.04 -16.43 7.93
N CYS A 58 -15.92 -16.41 7.19
CA CYS A 58 -15.45 -17.57 6.42
C CYS A 58 -15.11 -18.76 7.32
N LYS A 59 -14.54 -18.51 8.51
CA LYS A 59 -14.17 -19.54 9.49
C LYS A 59 -15.34 -20.45 9.89
N GLU A 60 -16.57 -19.94 9.88
CA GLU A 60 -17.76 -20.71 10.27
C GLU A 60 -17.94 -22.01 9.44
N CYS A 61 -17.45 -22.02 8.19
CA CYS A 61 -17.40 -23.21 7.33
C CYS A 61 -15.97 -23.68 7.03
N HIS A 62 -15.02 -22.76 6.88
CA HIS A 62 -13.65 -23.00 6.40
C HIS A 62 -12.62 -22.85 7.54
N ASN A 63 -12.67 -23.76 8.52
CA ASN A 63 -11.89 -23.64 9.74
C ASN A 63 -10.39 -23.96 9.53
N GLU A 64 -10.04 -24.90 8.64
CA GLU A 64 -8.64 -25.29 8.37
C GLU A 64 -7.93 -24.22 7.53
N GLU A 65 -8.59 -23.75 6.46
CA GLU A 65 -8.09 -22.69 5.59
C GLU A 65 -7.97 -21.36 6.35
N TYR A 66 -8.92 -21.05 7.24
CA TYR A 66 -8.81 -19.91 8.16
C TYR A 66 -7.62 -20.09 9.11
N HIS A 67 -7.42 -21.27 9.70
CA HIS A 67 -6.34 -21.54 10.64
C HIS A 67 -4.96 -21.32 9.99
N ASP A 68 -4.75 -21.83 8.78
CA ASP A 68 -3.47 -21.69 8.06
C ASP A 68 -3.28 -20.26 7.54
N TRP A 69 -4.32 -19.63 6.98
CA TRP A 69 -4.30 -18.22 6.61
C TRP A 69 -3.96 -17.32 7.81
N HIS A 70 -4.58 -17.55 8.97
CA HIS A 70 -4.36 -16.78 10.20
C HIS A 70 -2.99 -17.07 10.86
N LYS A 71 -2.36 -18.20 10.53
CA LYS A 71 -0.96 -18.50 10.91
C LYS A 71 0.05 -17.85 9.96
N SER A 72 -0.31 -17.64 8.68
CA SER A 72 0.54 -17.04 7.63
C SER A 72 1.03 -15.61 7.94
N GLN A 73 1.78 -15.03 7.01
CA GLN A 73 2.20 -13.62 7.08
C GLN A 73 1.21 -12.64 6.42
N HIS A 74 0.29 -13.11 5.56
CA HIS A 74 -0.66 -12.23 4.87
C HIS A 74 -1.69 -11.64 5.85
N SER A 75 -2.20 -12.46 6.77
CA SER A 75 -3.07 -12.05 7.89
C SER A 75 -2.36 -11.17 8.93
N LYS A 76 -1.03 -11.00 8.83
CA LYS A 76 -0.17 -10.29 9.79
C LYS A 76 0.58 -9.14 9.15
N MET A 77 0.05 -8.62 8.04
CA MET A 77 0.55 -7.42 7.38
C MET A 77 0.13 -6.15 8.13
N ILE A 78 -1.14 -6.05 8.53
CA ILE A 78 -1.66 -5.01 9.41
C ILE A 78 -2.28 -5.67 10.64
N GLN A 79 -2.02 -5.14 11.83
CA GLN A 79 -2.57 -5.65 13.09
C GLN A 79 -2.84 -4.47 14.03
N ASP A 80 -4.00 -4.45 14.70
CA ASP A 80 -4.41 -3.40 15.64
C ASP A 80 -3.78 -3.63 17.03
N ILE A 81 -2.99 -2.65 17.47
CA ILE A 81 -2.27 -2.66 18.75
C ILE A 81 -3.24 -2.57 19.93
N LYS A 82 -4.42 -1.98 19.75
CA LYS A 82 -5.45 -1.88 20.79
C LYS A 82 -6.18 -3.22 20.98
N SER A 83 -6.45 -3.94 19.90
CA SER A 83 -7.11 -5.27 19.95
C SER A 83 -6.17 -6.38 20.44
N ASP A 84 -4.88 -6.32 20.10
CA ASP A 84 -3.85 -7.23 20.62
C ASP A 84 -2.51 -6.48 20.77
N PRO A 85 -2.13 -6.04 21.98
CA PRO A 85 -0.85 -5.40 22.21
C PRO A 85 0.38 -6.29 21.97
N SER A 86 0.23 -7.63 21.93
CA SER A 86 1.36 -8.57 21.76
C SER A 86 1.94 -8.57 20.34
N VAL A 87 1.22 -7.95 19.38
CA VAL A 87 1.69 -7.75 18.00
C VAL A 87 2.91 -6.84 17.90
N VAL A 88 3.19 -6.05 18.94
CA VAL A 88 4.31 -5.10 19.01
C VAL A 88 5.58 -5.84 19.41
N VAL A 89 6.42 -6.16 18.43
CA VAL A 89 7.67 -6.93 18.62
C VAL A 89 8.93 -6.05 18.67
N ALA A 90 8.77 -4.72 18.72
CA ALA A 90 9.87 -3.77 18.80
C ALA A 90 10.11 -3.30 20.24
N ASP A 91 11.38 -3.18 20.62
CA ASP A 91 11.72 -2.56 21.90
C ASP A 91 11.65 -1.03 21.80
N PHE A 92 10.53 -0.47 22.25
CA PHE A 92 10.35 0.98 22.35
C PHE A 92 11.23 1.65 23.41
N LYS A 93 11.93 0.91 24.28
CA LYS A 93 12.91 1.50 25.23
C LYS A 93 14.23 1.90 24.54
N SER A 94 14.55 1.27 23.41
CA SER A 94 15.71 1.60 22.56
C SER A 94 15.34 2.38 21.29
N LEU A 95 14.13 2.93 21.22
CA LEU A 95 13.73 3.85 20.14
C LEU A 95 14.60 5.14 20.23
N PRO A 96 15.26 5.56 19.13
CA PRO A 96 16.09 6.77 19.16
C PRO A 96 15.32 8.04 19.51
N THR A 97 16.01 9.00 20.12
CA THR A 97 15.41 10.24 20.65
C THR A 97 14.96 11.23 19.57
N ASP A 98 15.38 11.04 18.31
CA ASP A 98 14.91 11.76 17.13
C ASP A 98 13.74 11.04 16.40
N ALA A 99 13.19 9.98 17.00
CA ALA A 99 11.95 9.37 16.52
C ALA A 99 10.76 10.35 16.62
N ASP A 100 9.93 10.40 15.58
CA ASP A 100 8.83 11.36 15.47
C ASP A 100 7.48 10.81 15.98
N PHE A 101 7.52 9.77 16.81
CA PHE A 101 6.38 9.04 17.37
C PHE A 101 6.80 8.22 18.60
N THR A 102 5.84 7.81 19.41
CA THR A 102 5.99 6.81 20.48
C THR A 102 4.99 5.66 20.28
N LEU A 103 5.08 4.62 21.12
CA LEU A 103 4.08 3.54 21.12
C LEU A 103 2.65 4.04 21.44
N LYS A 104 2.50 5.13 22.21
CA LYS A 104 1.19 5.70 22.54
C LYS A 104 0.49 6.34 21.33
N ASP A 105 1.26 6.74 20.33
CA ASP A 105 0.77 7.37 19.11
C ASP A 105 0.48 6.34 18.00
N ALA A 106 0.85 5.08 18.20
CA ALA A 106 0.71 4.02 17.21
C ALA A 106 -0.62 3.25 17.39
N VAL A 107 -1.38 3.12 16.30
CA VAL A 107 -2.65 2.35 16.29
C VAL A 107 -2.46 0.98 15.64
N TYR A 108 -1.72 0.91 14.52
CA TYR A 108 -1.49 -0.36 13.81
C TYR A 108 0.01 -0.64 13.63
N THR A 109 0.39 -1.92 13.71
CA THR A 109 1.67 -2.40 13.19
C THR A 109 1.58 -2.72 11.71
N VAL A 110 2.58 -2.34 10.92
CA VAL A 110 2.75 -2.73 9.51
C VAL A 110 3.94 -3.68 9.38
N GLY A 111 3.64 -4.95 9.12
CA GLY A 111 4.59 -6.07 9.10
C GLY A 111 4.88 -6.66 10.48
N SER A 112 5.34 -7.92 10.47
CA SER A 112 5.65 -8.70 11.68
C SER A 112 7.00 -9.43 11.57
N LYS A 113 7.12 -10.51 10.78
CA LYS A 113 8.29 -11.42 10.85
C LYS A 113 9.67 -10.79 10.61
N PHE A 114 9.80 -9.85 9.67
CA PHE A 114 11.11 -9.32 9.22
C PHE A 114 11.38 -7.87 9.64
N LYS A 115 10.35 -7.03 9.50
CA LYS A 115 10.37 -5.61 9.81
C LYS A 115 8.99 -5.18 10.25
N GLN A 116 8.94 -4.28 11.22
CA GLN A 116 7.70 -3.71 11.75
C GLN A 116 7.77 -2.18 11.71
N ARG A 117 6.68 -1.55 11.27
CA ARG A 117 6.48 -0.10 11.23
C ARG A 117 5.18 0.24 11.95
N TYR A 118 4.93 1.53 12.17
CA TYR A 118 3.80 1.98 12.98
C TYR A 118 2.98 3.03 12.22
N MET A 119 1.67 2.80 12.15
CA MET A 119 0.70 3.76 11.64
C MET A 119 0.33 4.73 12.76
N ILE A 120 0.68 6.00 12.55
CA ILE A 120 0.49 7.11 13.49
C ILE A 120 -0.62 8.01 12.94
N PRO A 121 -1.67 8.37 13.70
CA PRO A 121 -2.67 9.33 13.24
C PRO A 121 -2.05 10.66 12.82
N ALA A 122 -2.57 11.24 11.73
CA ALA A 122 -2.12 12.51 11.19
C ALA A 122 -3.28 13.23 10.50
N LYS A 123 -3.24 14.57 10.47
CA LYS A 123 -4.11 15.38 9.61
C LYS A 123 -3.31 15.80 8.37
N ILE A 124 -3.63 15.21 7.22
CA ILE A 124 -2.92 15.41 5.95
C ILE A 124 -3.88 16.10 4.97
N ASN A 125 -3.47 17.25 4.43
CA ASN A 125 -4.31 18.09 3.56
C ASN A 125 -5.70 18.39 4.16
N GLY A 126 -5.78 18.58 5.48
CA GLY A 126 -7.00 18.83 6.25
C GLY A 126 -7.80 17.57 6.63
N LYS A 127 -7.65 16.46 5.91
CA LYS A 127 -8.32 15.18 6.19
C LYS A 127 -7.61 14.38 7.29
N ASP A 128 -8.35 13.60 8.05
CA ASP A 128 -7.80 12.68 9.04
C ASP A 128 -7.38 11.36 8.39
N ASP A 129 -6.14 10.93 8.66
CA ASP A 129 -5.50 9.79 8.04
C ASP A 129 -4.42 9.20 8.99
N PHE A 130 -3.61 8.26 8.50
CA PHE A 130 -2.38 7.84 9.15
C PHE A 130 -1.16 8.11 8.27
N ARG A 131 -0.02 8.29 8.92
CA ARG A 131 1.33 8.27 8.35
C ARG A 131 2.14 7.10 8.91
N LEU A 132 3.28 6.80 8.30
CA LEU A 132 4.26 5.88 8.89
C LEU A 132 5.35 6.67 9.64
N GLY A 133 5.65 6.24 10.86
CA GLY A 133 6.72 6.82 11.70
C GLY A 133 8.09 6.85 10.99
N ASN A 134 8.98 7.76 11.40
CA ASN A 134 10.31 7.92 10.78
C ASN A 134 11.31 6.76 11.06
N TYR A 135 10.89 5.71 11.76
CA TYR A 135 11.67 4.49 12.05
C TYR A 135 10.89 3.20 11.74
N GLN A 136 11.62 2.17 11.34
CA GLN A 136 11.17 0.76 11.31
C GLN A 136 12.01 -0.07 12.28
N TRP A 137 11.41 -1.06 12.93
CA TRP A 137 12.13 -2.10 13.65
C TRP A 137 12.59 -3.19 12.69
N ASN A 138 13.78 -3.74 12.93
CA ASN A 138 14.27 -4.95 12.29
C ASN A 138 14.32 -6.07 13.33
N THR A 139 13.48 -7.09 13.16
CA THR A 139 13.32 -8.20 14.11
C THR A 139 14.52 -9.15 14.12
N GLN A 140 15.25 -9.27 13.01
CA GLN A 140 16.42 -10.15 12.91
C GLN A 140 17.64 -9.56 13.64
N THR A 141 17.79 -8.23 13.62
CA THR A 141 18.95 -7.55 14.24
C THR A 141 18.66 -6.93 15.59
N GLY A 142 17.39 -6.87 16.01
CA GLY A 142 16.96 -6.22 17.26
C GLY A 142 17.25 -4.72 17.28
N LYS A 143 17.09 -4.03 16.14
CA LYS A 143 17.47 -2.62 15.98
C LYS A 143 16.44 -1.80 15.19
N TRP A 144 16.24 -0.58 15.64
CA TRP A 144 15.58 0.48 14.89
C TRP A 144 16.45 0.94 13.71
N GLN A 145 15.80 1.28 12.59
CA GLN A 145 16.43 1.82 11.37
C GLN A 145 15.56 2.96 10.84
N HIS A 146 16.14 4.08 10.40
CA HIS A 146 15.36 5.16 9.77
C HIS A 146 14.52 4.62 8.60
N PHE A 147 13.29 5.08 8.49
CA PHE A 147 12.35 4.66 7.47
C PHE A 147 11.71 5.86 6.77
N LYS A 148 11.78 5.85 5.43
CA LYS A 148 11.33 6.91 4.53
C LYS A 148 10.49 6.27 3.42
N PRO A 149 9.15 6.19 3.56
CA PRO A 149 8.31 5.41 2.62
C PRO A 149 8.31 6.00 1.21
N TYR A 150 8.49 7.32 1.08
CA TYR A 150 8.60 8.01 -0.20
C TYR A 150 9.81 7.55 -1.06
N LYS A 151 10.86 6.93 -0.48
CA LYS A 151 12.07 6.54 -1.24
C LYS A 151 11.87 5.40 -2.26
N TYR A 152 10.67 4.82 -2.35
CA TYR A 152 10.35 3.71 -3.26
C TYR A 152 9.52 4.21 -4.46
N TRP A 153 8.47 3.49 -4.89
CA TRP A 153 7.61 3.80 -6.04
C TRP A 153 6.72 5.05 -5.87
N TYR A 154 7.10 5.96 -4.96
CA TYR A 154 6.38 7.18 -4.56
C TYR A 154 7.25 8.46 -4.61
N HIS A 155 8.54 8.35 -4.97
CA HIS A 155 9.55 9.40 -4.87
C HIS A 155 9.16 10.73 -5.50
N ASP A 156 8.51 10.69 -6.67
CA ASP A 156 8.10 11.89 -7.41
C ASP A 156 6.63 12.28 -7.15
N SER A 157 5.87 11.40 -6.50
CA SER A 157 4.44 11.58 -6.24
C SER A 157 4.17 12.37 -4.95
N TYR A 158 4.93 12.11 -3.89
CA TYR A 158 4.72 12.69 -2.55
C TYR A 158 5.94 13.51 -2.07
N PRO A 159 5.76 14.48 -1.15
CA PRO A 159 6.88 15.17 -0.51
C PRO A 159 7.83 14.21 0.20
N HIS A 160 9.10 14.60 0.34
CA HIS A 160 10.13 13.79 1.01
C HIS A 160 10.06 13.91 2.56
N ASP A 161 8.84 13.88 3.07
CA ASP A 161 8.47 14.02 4.48
C ASP A 161 7.43 12.94 4.84
N ASN A 162 7.73 12.13 5.85
CA ASN A 162 6.81 11.10 6.35
C ASN A 162 5.49 11.70 6.86
N LYS A 163 5.48 12.95 7.33
CA LYS A 163 4.27 13.61 7.84
C LYS A 163 3.30 14.06 6.75
N GLN A 164 3.75 14.10 5.50
CA GLN A 164 2.96 14.40 4.30
C GLN A 164 2.76 13.16 3.42
N PHE A 165 2.89 11.96 4.01
CA PHE A 165 2.82 10.67 3.33
C PHE A 165 1.58 9.86 3.82
N PRO A 166 0.42 9.99 3.14
CA PRO A 166 -0.85 9.40 3.57
C PRO A 166 -0.93 7.89 3.30
N THR A 167 -1.22 7.09 4.32
CA THR A 167 -1.39 5.61 4.17
C THR A 167 -2.63 5.23 3.39
N SER A 168 -3.70 6.04 3.45
CA SER A 168 -4.93 5.88 2.66
C SER A 168 -4.67 5.57 1.18
N ASN A 169 -3.77 6.33 0.55
CA ASN A 169 -3.41 6.19 -0.87
C ASN A 169 -2.14 5.37 -1.13
N THR A 170 -1.37 4.99 -0.10
CA THR A 170 -0.02 4.39 -0.27
C THR A 170 0.18 3.04 0.40
N CYS A 171 -0.79 2.57 1.20
CA CYS A 171 -0.77 1.29 1.90
C CYS A 171 -2.16 0.62 1.86
N ASP A 172 -3.21 1.37 2.16
CA ASP A 172 -4.41 0.77 2.74
C ASP A 172 -5.29 0.05 1.71
N GLY A 173 -5.35 0.53 0.47
CA GLY A 173 -6.00 -0.16 -0.63
C GLY A 173 -5.43 -1.55 -0.96
N CYS A 174 -4.20 -1.86 -0.51
CA CYS A 174 -3.54 -3.15 -0.66
C CYS A 174 -3.54 -4.00 0.63
N HIS A 175 -3.89 -3.42 1.78
CA HIS A 175 -3.59 -3.99 3.10
C HIS A 175 -4.76 -3.97 4.10
N PHE A 176 -5.85 -3.25 3.82
CA PHE A 176 -7.12 -3.34 4.54
C PHE A 176 -8.22 -3.86 3.61
N THR A 177 -9.01 -4.82 4.09
CA THR A 177 -10.15 -5.35 3.34
C THR A 177 -11.27 -4.31 3.25
N GLY A 178 -11.78 -4.07 2.05
CA GLY A 178 -12.88 -3.12 1.83
C GLY A 178 -12.51 -1.63 1.88
N TYR A 179 -11.24 -1.27 2.09
CA TYR A 179 -10.81 0.13 2.14
C TYR A 179 -11.16 0.89 0.84
N MET A 180 -10.85 0.30 -0.32
CA MET A 180 -11.20 0.89 -1.63
C MET A 180 -12.72 1.07 -1.81
N SER A 181 -13.56 0.22 -1.21
CA SER A 181 -15.02 0.31 -1.33
C SER A 181 -15.63 1.35 -0.39
N THR A 182 -15.11 1.43 0.84
CA THR A 182 -15.82 2.06 1.97
C THR A 182 -15.06 3.18 2.67
N GLU A 183 -13.80 3.41 2.28
CA GLU A 183 -12.80 4.25 2.96
C GLU A 183 -12.56 3.88 4.45
N LYS A 184 -12.99 2.68 4.87
CA LYS A 184 -12.86 2.18 6.25
C LYS A 184 -11.75 1.16 6.37
N ARG A 185 -11.08 1.20 7.52
CA ARG A 185 -10.02 0.27 7.93
C ARG A 185 -10.66 -0.83 8.77
N VAL A 186 -10.77 -2.03 8.21
CA VAL A 186 -11.53 -3.19 8.71
C VAL A 186 -10.74 -4.47 8.57
#